data_AF-V5GRU4-F1
#
_entry.id   AF-V5GRU4-F1
#
_cell.length_a   1.000
_cell.length_b   1.000
_cell.length_c   1.000
_cell.angle_alpha   90.00
_cell.angle_beta   90.00
_cell.angle_gamma   90.00
#
_symmetry.space_group_name_H-M   'P 1'
#
loop_
_entity.id
_entity.type
_entity.pdbx_description
1 polymer ?
#
loop_
_entity_poly.entity_id
_entity_poly.type
_entity_poly.pdbx_seq_one_letter_code
_entity_poly.pdbx_strand_id
1 'polypeptide(L)'
;QLNLGGFDPETLLKVSEYPPKLPGYVGCLRGLKIGDTLMDLPSKVNETDDKGVIAHCNMKCDEVPCKHEGICIEDFRNQEHTCDCEHTSYYGEFCSEEKGAEFNGESILWREYVLNGSVDHVKFQLAFSTVDVRQ
;
A
#
# COMPACT_ATOMS: atom_id res chain seq x y z
N GLN A 1 29.45 4.86 -14.07
CA GLN A 1 28.32 5.65 -13.52
C GLN A 1 27.30 4.68 -12.96
N LEU A 2 26.80 4.93 -11.75
CA LEU A 2 25.73 4.15 -11.12
C LEU A 2 24.53 5.08 -10.99
N ASN A 3 23.36 4.66 -11.50
CA ASN A 3 22.12 5.41 -11.37
C ASN A 3 21.17 4.64 -10.43
N LEU A 4 20.49 5.35 -9.54
CA LEU A 4 19.56 4.78 -8.57
C LEU A 4 18.18 5.42 -8.76
N GLY A 5 17.14 4.60 -8.83
CA GLY A 5 15.76 5.04 -8.93
C GLY A 5 15.34 5.67 -10.27
N GLY A 6 16.26 5.88 -11.19
CA GLY A 6 15.98 6.43 -12.51
C GLY A 6 17.27 6.63 -13.27
N PHE A 7 17.17 7.25 -14.43
CA PHE A 7 18.31 7.63 -15.24
C PHE A 7 17.97 8.91 -16.01
N ASP A 8 18.99 9.69 -16.34
CA ASP A 8 18.84 10.78 -17.31
C ASP A 8 18.91 10.20 -18.74
N PRO A 9 17.86 10.37 -19.55
CA PRO A 9 17.83 9.85 -20.91
C PRO A 9 18.84 10.53 -21.85
N GLU A 10 19.36 11.73 -21.53
CA GLU A 10 20.34 12.43 -22.37
C GLU A 10 21.78 11.93 -22.16
N THR A 11 22.12 11.51 -20.93
CA THR A 11 23.46 11.01 -20.58
C THR A 11 23.58 9.49 -20.71
N LEU A 12 22.50 8.79 -21.06
CA LEU A 12 22.54 7.36 -21.31
C LEU A 12 23.30 7.08 -22.61
N LEU A 13 24.40 6.33 -22.50
CA LEU A 13 25.02 5.68 -23.64
C LEU A 13 23.90 4.95 -24.40
N LYS A 14 23.64 5.29 -25.67
CA LYS A 14 22.62 4.61 -26.48
C LYS A 14 22.98 3.12 -26.59
N VAL A 15 22.44 2.31 -25.68
CA VAL A 15 22.62 0.86 -25.69
C VAL A 15 21.74 0.21 -26.77
N SER A 16 20.67 0.89 -27.19
CA SER A 16 19.70 0.44 -28.20
C SER A 16 19.06 1.62 -28.92
N GLU A 17 18.64 1.41 -30.17
CA GLU A 17 17.84 2.36 -30.97
C GLU A 17 16.42 2.54 -30.41
N TYR A 18 15.94 1.56 -29.63
CA TYR A 18 14.64 1.56 -28.95
C TYR A 18 14.78 1.10 -27.49
N PRO A 19 15.28 1.94 -26.57
CA PRO A 19 15.33 1.59 -25.16
C PRO A 19 13.89 1.50 -24.61
N PRO A 20 13.55 0.44 -23.85
CA PRO A 20 12.26 0.38 -23.18
C PRO A 20 12.10 1.57 -22.23
N LYS A 21 10.99 2.30 -22.39
CA LYS A 21 10.66 3.44 -21.51
C LYS A 21 10.13 2.90 -20.19
N LEU A 22 11.03 2.73 -19.23
CA LEU A 22 10.67 2.35 -17.87
C LEU A 22 10.37 3.61 -17.04
N PRO A 23 9.27 3.64 -16.27
CA PRO A 23 9.07 4.71 -15.31
C PRO A 23 10.18 4.69 -14.27
N GLY A 24 10.55 5.86 -13.77
CA GLY A 24 11.43 5.98 -12.60
C GLY A 24 10.78 5.31 -11.38
N TYR A 25 11.63 4.80 -10.50
CA TYR A 25 11.22 4.31 -9.20
C TYR A 25 10.73 5.49 -8.34
N VAL A 26 9.63 5.26 -7.61
CA VAL A 26 9.11 6.19 -6.61
C VAL A 26 8.99 5.41 -5.31
N GLY A 27 9.73 5.85 -4.29
CA GLY A 27 9.78 5.18 -3.00
C GLY A 27 11.09 5.48 -2.27
N CYS A 28 11.39 4.67 -1.27
CA CYS A 28 12.55 4.87 -0.40
C CYS A 28 13.61 3.80 -0.59
N LEU A 29 14.86 4.25 -0.71
CA LEU A 29 16.04 3.40 -0.79
C LEU A 29 16.86 3.53 0.49
N ARG A 30 17.24 2.38 1.08
CA ARG A 30 18.13 2.33 2.25
C ARG A 30 19.03 1.10 2.18
N GLY A 31 20.13 1.14 2.94
CA GLY A 31 21.01 -0.02 3.09
C GLY A 31 21.83 -0.37 1.84
N LEU A 32 22.12 0.61 0.97
CA LEU A 32 22.97 0.37 -0.19
C LEU A 32 24.39 0.02 0.24
N LYS A 33 24.87 -1.14 -0.19
CA LYS A 33 26.23 -1.64 0.05
C LYS A 33 26.93 -1.94 -1.27
N ILE A 34 28.19 -1.52 -1.41
CA ILE A 34 29.04 -1.84 -2.56
C ILE A 34 30.25 -2.63 -2.04
N GLY A 35 30.27 -3.93 -2.31
CA GLY A 35 31.21 -4.85 -1.67
C GLY A 35 31.00 -4.88 -0.16
N ASP A 36 32.01 -4.51 0.61
CA ASP A 36 31.94 -4.40 2.06
C ASP A 36 31.63 -3.00 2.60
N THR A 37 31.51 -2.01 1.72
CA THR A 37 31.30 -0.62 2.09
C THR A 37 29.81 -0.27 2.08
N LEU A 38 29.27 0.15 3.23
CA LEU A 38 27.96 0.75 3.33
C LEU A 38 28.01 2.20 2.82
N MET A 39 27.12 2.56 1.90
CA MET A 39 27.08 3.88 1.30
C MET A 39 26.15 4.79 2.10
N ASP A 40 26.65 5.96 2.50
CA ASP A 40 25.83 7.01 3.11
C ASP A 40 25.03 7.74 2.03
N LEU A 41 23.80 7.28 1.78
CA LEU A 41 22.88 7.85 0.79
C LEU A 41 22.39 9.26 1.17
N PRO A 42 21.96 9.56 2.42
CA PRO A 42 21.53 10.90 2.81
C PRO A 42 22.55 11.99 2.49
N SER A 43 23.84 11.73 2.76
CA SER A 43 24.93 12.70 2.47
C SER A 43 25.22 12.89 0.98
N LYS A 44 24.54 12.15 0.08
CA LYS A 44 24.65 12.31 -1.38
C LYS A 44 23.47 13.06 -2.00
N VAL A 45 22.43 13.36 -1.23
CA VAL A 45 21.31 14.16 -1.72
C VAL A 45 21.73 15.62 -1.77
N ASN A 46 21.66 16.24 -2.95
CA ASN A 46 21.86 17.68 -3.10
C ASN A 46 20.50 18.39 -3.09
N GLU A 47 20.15 19.02 -1.97
CA GLU A 47 18.85 19.68 -1.79
C GLU A 47 18.60 20.84 -2.77
N THR A 48 19.65 21.38 -3.40
CA THR A 48 19.52 22.50 -4.35
C THR A 48 19.26 22.08 -5.80
N ASP A 49 19.51 20.83 -6.18
CA ASP A 49 19.49 20.38 -7.58
C ASP A 49 18.37 19.37 -7.93
N ASP A 50 17.94 18.52 -6.98
CA ASP A 50 17.07 17.38 -7.30
C ASP A 50 15.61 17.56 -6.82
N LYS A 51 14.70 17.89 -7.75
CA LYS A 51 13.25 18.11 -7.50
C LYS A 51 12.43 16.86 -7.15
N GLY A 52 13.03 15.81 -6.61
CA GLY A 52 12.33 14.56 -6.31
C GLY A 52 13.07 13.58 -5.43
N VAL A 53 14.26 13.93 -4.93
CA VAL A 53 15.01 13.12 -3.97
C VAL A 53 15.18 13.94 -2.72
N ILE A 54 14.73 13.41 -1.60
CA ILE A 54 14.87 14.04 -0.28
C ILE A 54 15.72 13.16 0.62
N ALA A 55 16.47 13.79 1.52
CA ALA A 55 17.17 13.06 2.56
C ALA A 55 16.15 12.48 3.55
N HIS A 56 16.41 11.25 3.99
CA HIS A 56 15.53 10.46 4.84
C HIS A 56 14.18 10.11 4.17
N CYS A 57 13.50 9.11 4.73
CA CYS A 57 12.19 8.68 4.26
C CYS A 57 11.16 8.98 5.33
N ASN A 58 10.04 9.60 4.95
CA ASN A 58 8.86 9.70 5.80
C ASN A 58 7.87 8.62 5.35
N MET A 59 7.88 7.48 6.05
CA MET A 59 6.91 6.42 5.83
C MET A 59 5.67 6.70 6.68
N LYS A 60 4.52 6.89 6.04
CA LYS A 60 3.23 7.09 6.74
C LYS A 60 2.80 5.85 7.52
N CYS A 61 3.15 4.67 7.04
CA CYS A 61 2.80 3.41 7.70
C CYS A 61 3.62 3.12 8.97
N ASP A 62 4.75 3.81 9.19
CA ASP A 62 5.53 3.68 10.43
C ASP A 62 4.75 4.19 11.67
N GLU A 63 3.76 5.07 11.46
CA GLU A 63 2.87 5.57 12.52
C GLU A 63 1.78 4.55 12.91
N VAL A 64 1.70 3.41 12.21
CA VAL A 64 0.68 2.36 12.39
C VAL A 64 -0.75 2.93 12.39
N PRO A 65 -1.15 3.61 11.28
CA PRO A 65 -2.44 4.28 11.22
C PRO A 65 -3.61 3.30 11.18
N CYS A 66 -3.47 2.19 10.47
CA CYS A 66 -4.51 1.17 10.30
C CYS A 66 -4.72 0.36 11.59
N LYS A 67 -5.97 0.28 12.03
CA LYS A 67 -6.38 -0.48 13.23
C LYS A 67 -6.81 -1.90 12.88
N HIS A 68 -6.96 -2.73 13.92
CA HIS A 68 -7.44 -4.11 13.82
C HIS A 68 -6.73 -4.95 12.75
N GLU A 69 -5.41 -4.78 12.66
CA GLU A 69 -4.54 -5.51 11.72
C GLU A 69 -4.85 -5.23 10.24
N GLY A 70 -5.49 -4.10 9.94
CA GLY A 70 -5.62 -3.59 8.57
C GLY A 70 -4.25 -3.36 7.93
N ILE A 71 -4.12 -3.67 6.64
CA ILE A 71 -2.86 -3.56 5.91
C ILE A 71 -2.65 -2.11 5.51
N CYS A 72 -1.58 -1.49 6.01
CA CYS A 72 -1.20 -0.14 5.60
C CYS A 72 -0.46 -0.16 4.26
N ILE A 73 -0.91 0.66 3.31
CA ILE A 73 -0.35 0.79 1.97
C ILE A 73 0.17 2.22 1.79
N GLU A 74 1.46 2.35 1.53
CA GLU A 74 2.12 3.63 1.26
C GLU A 74 1.80 4.17 -0.14
N ASP A 75 1.50 5.47 -0.21
CA ASP A 75 1.55 6.25 -1.44
C ASP A 75 2.72 7.25 -1.36
N PHE A 76 3.89 6.78 -1.78
CA PHE A 76 5.10 7.60 -1.81
C PHE A 76 4.99 8.82 -2.75
N ARG A 77 4.09 8.80 -3.73
CA ARG A 77 3.97 9.89 -4.70
C ARG A 77 3.19 11.06 -4.13
N ASN A 78 2.10 10.76 -3.43
CA ASN A 78 1.24 11.77 -2.81
C ASN A 78 1.59 12.04 -1.33
N GLN A 79 2.53 11.28 -0.75
CA GLN A 79 2.90 11.36 0.66
C GLN A 79 1.70 11.05 1.58
N GLU A 80 0.91 10.07 1.17
CA GLU A 80 -0.32 9.62 1.84
C GLU A 80 -0.23 8.12 2.12
N HIS A 81 -1.22 7.60 2.85
CA HIS A 81 -1.41 6.16 3.04
C HIS A 81 -2.88 5.81 2.85
N THR A 82 -3.13 4.54 2.59
CA THR A 82 -4.47 3.95 2.64
C THR A 82 -4.44 2.69 3.48
N CYS A 83 -5.58 2.36 4.10
CA CYS A 83 -5.74 1.12 4.84
C CYS A 83 -6.61 0.15 4.05
N ASP A 84 -6.08 -1.04 3.81
CA ASP A 84 -6.84 -2.18 3.33
C ASP A 84 -7.41 -2.94 4.53
N CYS A 85 -8.72 -2.81 4.71
CA CYS A 85 -9.48 -3.45 5.78
C CYS A 85 -10.11 -4.79 5.34
N GLU A 86 -9.82 -5.27 4.12
CA GLU A 86 -10.45 -6.46 3.51
C GLU A 86 -10.33 -7.70 4.40
N HIS A 87 -9.21 -7.86 5.12
CA HIS A 87 -9.00 -9.00 6.01
C HIS A 87 -9.42 -8.76 7.47
N THR A 88 -10.23 -7.73 7.70
CA THR A 88 -10.73 -7.35 9.03
C THR A 88 -12.27 -7.36 9.04
N SER A 89 -12.88 -7.34 10.23
CA SER A 89 -14.32 -7.07 10.40
C SER A 89 -14.67 -5.59 10.44
N TYR A 90 -13.68 -4.72 10.20
CA TYR A 90 -13.79 -3.28 10.30
C TYR A 90 -13.72 -2.62 8.93
N TYR A 91 -14.13 -1.38 8.85
CA TYR A 91 -14.07 -0.56 7.64
C TYR A 91 -13.73 0.90 7.99
N GLY A 92 -13.76 1.77 6.99
CA GLY A 92 -13.41 3.18 7.11
C GLY A 92 -11.94 3.44 6.81
N GLU A 93 -11.53 4.70 6.85
CA GLU A 93 -10.18 5.15 6.46
C GLU A 93 -9.07 4.48 7.27
N PHE A 94 -9.32 4.17 8.54
CA PHE A 94 -8.34 3.61 9.47
C PHE A 94 -8.71 2.20 9.98
N CYS A 95 -9.67 1.52 9.34
CA CYS A 95 -10.20 0.22 9.80
C CYS A 95 -10.68 0.25 11.26
N SER A 96 -11.34 1.33 11.68
CA SER A 96 -11.80 1.54 13.06
C SER A 96 -13.31 1.51 13.21
N GLU A 97 -14.05 1.51 12.10
CA GLU A 97 -15.52 1.48 12.12
C GLU A 97 -16.03 0.05 12.00
N GLU A 98 -17.11 -0.26 12.70
CA GLU A 98 -17.76 -1.57 12.69
C GLU A 98 -19.25 -1.41 12.37
N LYS A 99 -19.79 -2.32 11.56
CA LYS A 99 -21.22 -2.46 11.32
C LYS A 99 -21.62 -3.89 11.63
N GLY A 100 -22.16 -4.08 12.82
CA GLY A 100 -22.68 -5.35 13.30
C GLY A 100 -24.21 -5.38 13.34
N ALA A 101 -24.75 -6.58 13.53
CA ALA A 101 -26.14 -6.81 13.89
C ALA A 101 -26.20 -7.90 14.95
N GLU A 102 -27.12 -7.75 15.91
CA GLU A 102 -27.39 -8.75 16.93
C GLU A 102 -28.60 -9.58 16.52
N PHE A 103 -28.50 -10.91 16.66
CA PHE A 103 -29.55 -11.85 16.29
C PHE A 103 -29.94 -12.67 17.53
N ASN A 104 -31.19 -12.54 17.95
CA ASN A 104 -31.76 -13.22 19.11
C ASN A 104 -32.46 -14.57 18.77
N GLY A 105 -32.31 -15.04 17.52
CA GLY A 105 -32.99 -16.23 17.00
C GLY A 105 -34.34 -15.98 16.33
N GLU A 106 -34.88 -14.75 16.38
CA GLU A 106 -36.14 -14.37 15.73
C GLU A 106 -35.96 -13.40 14.56
N SER A 107 -34.71 -13.02 14.26
CA SER A 107 -34.37 -12.00 13.26
C SER A 107 -33.61 -12.60 12.08
N ILE A 108 -33.88 -12.10 10.87
CA ILE A 108 -33.21 -12.50 9.63
C ILE A 108 -32.80 -11.24 8.86
N LEU A 109 -31.55 -11.21 8.40
CA LEU A 109 -31.07 -10.21 7.44
C LEU A 109 -31.16 -10.82 6.03
N TRP A 110 -31.93 -10.19 5.15
CA TRP A 110 -32.07 -10.62 3.76
C TRP A 110 -31.78 -9.43 2.84
N ARG A 111 -31.11 -9.69 1.70
CA ARG A 111 -30.82 -8.69 0.69
C ARG A 111 -30.92 -9.30 -0.70
N GLU A 112 -31.72 -8.65 -1.56
CA GLU A 112 -31.81 -8.98 -2.97
C GLU A 112 -30.87 -8.08 -3.77
N TYR A 113 -30.12 -8.67 -4.69
CA TYR A 113 -29.17 -7.97 -5.54
C TYR A 113 -29.68 -7.96 -6.97
N VAL A 114 -29.83 -6.76 -7.55
CA VAL A 114 -30.12 -6.61 -8.98
C VAL A 114 -28.78 -6.58 -9.71
N LEU A 115 -28.51 -7.62 -10.50
CA LEU A 115 -27.25 -7.80 -11.22
C LEU A 115 -27.38 -7.34 -12.67
N ASN A 116 -26.47 -6.47 -13.11
CA ASN A 116 -26.37 -6.03 -14.51
C ASN A 116 -25.26 -6.81 -15.22
N GLY A 117 -25.56 -8.03 -15.65
CA GLY A 117 -24.62 -8.91 -16.36
C GLY A 117 -24.30 -10.21 -15.61
N SER A 118 -23.32 -10.95 -16.10
CA SER A 118 -22.83 -12.17 -15.46
C SER A 118 -21.96 -11.86 -14.25
N VAL A 119 -22.10 -12.66 -13.20
CA VAL A 119 -21.25 -12.60 -12.01
C VAL A 119 -20.33 -13.81 -12.02
N ASP A 120 -19.03 -13.56 -12.09
CA ASP A 120 -18.02 -14.61 -12.15
C ASP A 120 -17.55 -15.06 -10.77
N HIS A 121 -17.66 -14.19 -9.76
CA HIS A 121 -17.26 -14.47 -8.39
C HIS A 121 -18.15 -13.72 -7.40
N VAL A 122 -18.40 -14.34 -6.25
CA VAL A 122 -19.08 -13.72 -5.11
C VAL A 122 -18.21 -13.94 -3.88
N LYS A 123 -17.94 -12.86 -3.14
CA LYS A 123 -17.15 -12.89 -1.91
C LYS A 123 -18.01 -12.46 -0.73
N PHE A 124 -18.01 -13.27 0.33
CA PHE A 124 -18.61 -12.92 1.62
C PHE A 124 -17.52 -12.94 2.68
N GLN A 125 -17.37 -11.83 3.40
CA GLN A 125 -16.55 -11.74 4.61
C GLN A 125 -17.43 -11.28 5.75
N LEU A 126 -17.51 -12.12 6.77
CA LEU A 126 -18.33 -11.93 7.94
C LEU A 126 -17.50 -12.30 9.17
N ALA A 127 -17.68 -11.55 10.24
CA ALA A 127 -17.26 -11.94 11.57
C ALA A 127 -18.50 -12.14 12.43
N PHE A 128 -18.47 -13.16 13.28
CA PHE A 128 -19.56 -13.44 14.21
C PHE A 128 -18.99 -13.99 15.52
N SER A 129 -19.76 -13.80 16.58
CA SER A 129 -19.53 -14.42 17.88
C SER A 129 -20.86 -14.98 18.36
N THR A 130 -20.86 -16.18 18.95
CA THR A 130 -22.05 -16.81 19.49
C THR A 130 -21.72 -17.58 20.76
N VAL A 131 -22.69 -17.60 21.68
CA VAL A 131 -22.66 -18.43 22.90
C VAL A 131 -23.60 -19.63 22.79
N ASP A 132 -24.33 -19.75 21.67
CA ASP A 132 -25.22 -20.88 21.45
C ASP A 132 -24.40 -22.15 21.16
N VAL A 133 -24.49 -23.10 22.07
CA VAL A 133 -23.81 -24.41 22.01
C VAL A 133 -24.60 -25.44 21.22
N ARG A 134 -25.78 -25.09 20.70
CA ARG A 134 -26.59 -25.95 19.84
C ARG A 134 -26.07 -25.88 18.40
N GLN A 135 -24.95 -26.54 18.11
CA GLN A 135 -24.56 -26.94 16.75
C GLN A 135 -25.16 -28.30 16.41
#